data_AF-A0A4R7D117-F1
#
_entry.id   AF-A0A4R7D117-F1
#
_cell.length_a   1.000
_cell.length_b   1.000
_cell.length_c   1.000
_cell.angle_alpha   90.00
_cell.angle_beta   90.00
_cell.angle_gamma   90.00
#
_symmetry.space_group_name_H-M   'P 1'
#
loop_
_entity.id
_entity.type
_entity.pdbx_description
1 polymer ?
#
loop_
_entity_poly.entity_id
_entity_poly.type
_entity_poly.pdbx_seq_one_letter_code
_entity_poly.pdbx_strand_id
1 'polypeptide(L)'
;MEIKGYLSNKLKVFSCIATLLVLYIHSGFHQKEIQGMDINFYVQAIISGKIGRMAVPFFFITSGFLFFLKVNQHIQSVFVNQRKRVRSLLLPYVFACIFFVLTYSLSIIPALSKFFNGAPDYFSEDFNVFRFLRSVFWMNEGRDSPLAFQLWYLRDLILLVVISPLIYLLLRYLGWLVIPLLIFLLFREIHFPHLPTSMSTSFLWFTFGGLIGFKHVNINYFRTKWSWLFMLLFISIGMIELCFPLIIHLPFYSDNVVILLGIIGCWLFYDYVSQNSALAPKHSLILRASTFTFFVYLYHEPTINIIRKLIVIGVGKTSFGYLLSYLISPLLFYLFAAIVAIYLIKIVPAFYRLLTGGRI
;
A
#
# COMPACT_ATOMS: atom_id res chain seq x y z
N MET A 1 -24.05 -10.12 0.25
CA MET A 1 -23.66 -9.68 1.62
C MET A 1 -23.61 -8.16 1.68
N GLU A 2 -24.24 -7.53 2.67
CA GLU A 2 -24.20 -6.07 2.87
C GLU A 2 -23.10 -5.70 3.89
N ILE A 3 -22.28 -4.70 3.60
CA ILE A 3 -21.27 -4.19 4.55
C ILE A 3 -21.99 -3.33 5.58
N LYS A 4 -22.26 -3.89 6.76
CA LYS A 4 -22.83 -3.15 7.90
C LYS A 4 -21.72 -2.46 8.73
N GLY A 5 -22.11 -1.48 9.55
CA GLY A 5 -21.22 -0.48 10.17
C GLY A 5 -19.93 -1.00 10.82
N TYR A 6 -19.95 -2.15 11.48
CA TYR A 6 -18.75 -2.73 12.08
C TYR A 6 -17.67 -3.10 11.05
N LEU A 7 -18.04 -3.89 10.03
CA LEU A 7 -17.10 -4.31 8.98
C LEU A 7 -16.58 -3.11 8.19
N SER A 8 -17.45 -2.13 7.92
CA SER A 8 -17.03 -0.89 7.28
C SER A 8 -15.98 -0.14 8.12
N ASN A 9 -16.20 -0.01 9.43
CA ASN A 9 -15.27 0.68 10.33
C ASN A 9 -13.96 -0.09 10.45
N LYS A 10 -14.01 -1.42 10.56
CA LYS A 10 -12.84 -2.29 10.58
C LYS A 10 -12.00 -2.11 9.32
N LEU A 11 -12.60 -2.19 8.14
CA LEU A 11 -11.89 -1.96 6.87
C LEU A 11 -11.23 -0.57 6.84
N LYS A 12 -11.95 0.49 7.24
CA LYS A 12 -11.41 1.87 7.29
C LYS A 12 -10.21 2.00 8.23
N VAL A 13 -10.30 1.44 9.44
CA VAL A 13 -9.21 1.46 10.43
C VAL A 13 -7.98 0.75 9.87
N PHE A 14 -8.15 -0.44 9.31
CA PHE A 14 -7.03 -1.16 8.72
C PHE A 14 -6.43 -0.45 7.51
N SER A 15 -7.25 0.16 6.64
CA SER A 15 -6.72 0.96 5.54
C SER A 15 -5.89 2.15 6.03
N CYS A 16 -6.30 2.79 7.13
CA CYS A 16 -5.54 3.86 7.77
C CYS A 16 -4.20 3.34 8.33
N ILE A 17 -4.21 2.22 9.05
CA ILE A 17 -3.00 1.58 9.60
C ILE A 17 -2.06 1.14 8.47
N ALA A 18 -2.58 0.48 7.44
CA ALA A 18 -1.82 0.06 6.28
C ALA A 18 -1.19 1.27 5.56
N THR A 19 -1.88 2.40 5.47
CA THR A 19 -1.30 3.62 4.89
C THR A 19 -0.17 4.17 5.75
N LEU A 20 -0.34 4.20 7.08
CA LEU A 20 0.75 4.57 7.99
C LEU A 20 1.95 3.64 7.84
N LEU A 21 1.73 2.32 7.71
CA LEU A 21 2.80 1.35 7.46
C LEU A 21 3.53 1.61 6.13
N VAL A 22 2.81 1.99 5.06
CA VAL A 22 3.43 2.45 3.80
C VAL A 22 4.31 3.67 4.03
N LEU A 23 3.83 4.65 4.81
CA LEU A 23 4.65 5.83 5.14
C LEU A 23 5.91 5.43 5.92
N TYR A 24 5.83 4.48 6.86
CA TYR A 24 7.00 3.96 7.56
C TYR A 24 8.01 3.34 6.60
N ILE A 25 7.54 2.47 5.68
CA ILE A 25 8.39 1.86 4.63
C ILE A 25 9.17 2.93 3.86
N HIS A 26 8.52 4.02 3.47
CA HIS A 26 9.15 5.08 2.69
C HIS A 26 9.97 6.08 3.53
N SER A 27 9.73 6.16 4.85
CA SER A 27 10.50 7.02 5.75
C SER A 27 11.87 6.45 6.14
N GLY A 28 12.14 5.18 5.85
CA GLY A 28 13.38 4.50 6.20
C GLY A 28 14.63 5.12 5.57
N PHE A 29 15.70 5.24 6.35
CA PHE A 29 17.04 5.63 5.92
C PHE A 29 17.83 4.46 5.34
N HIS A 30 18.68 4.73 4.35
CA HIS A 30 19.56 3.75 3.74
C HIS A 30 20.65 3.31 4.73
N GLN A 31 21.14 2.07 4.58
CA GLN A 31 22.17 1.50 5.47
C GLN A 31 23.43 2.38 5.61
N LYS A 32 23.84 3.08 4.54
CA LYS A 32 24.97 4.01 4.58
C LYS A 32 24.75 5.22 5.49
N GLU A 33 23.50 5.65 5.66
CA GLU A 33 23.15 6.81 6.50
C GLU A 33 23.12 6.46 7.99
N ILE A 34 22.79 5.20 8.31
CA ILE A 34 22.65 4.68 9.68
C ILE A 34 23.71 3.64 10.04
N GLN A 35 24.84 3.63 9.33
CA GLN A 35 25.91 2.67 9.56
C GLN A 35 26.43 2.78 11.01
N GLY A 36 26.51 1.65 11.71
CA GLY A 36 26.88 1.58 13.12
C GLY A 36 25.78 2.03 14.10
N MET A 37 24.57 2.30 13.63
CA MET A 37 23.41 2.68 14.46
C MET A 37 22.43 1.50 14.56
N ASP A 38 22.78 0.48 15.33
CA ASP A 38 22.05 -0.80 15.38
C ASP A 38 20.57 -0.64 15.77
N ILE A 39 20.27 0.22 16.75
CA ILE A 39 18.87 0.48 17.17
C ILE A 39 18.04 1.01 16.00
N ASN A 40 18.60 1.93 15.20
CA ASN A 40 17.92 2.49 14.03
C ASN A 40 17.63 1.41 12.99
N PHE A 41 18.63 0.55 12.73
CA PHE A 41 18.49 -0.57 11.81
C PHE A 41 17.38 -1.53 12.27
N TYR A 42 17.42 -2.00 13.52
CA TYR A 42 16.45 -2.97 14.02
C TYR A 42 15.03 -2.39 14.10
N VAL A 43 14.87 -1.15 14.55
CA VAL A 43 13.55 -0.49 14.62
C VAL A 43 12.94 -0.35 13.22
N GLN A 44 13.74 0.06 12.21
CA GLN A 44 13.29 0.11 10.83
C GLN A 44 12.97 -1.27 10.27
N ALA A 45 13.84 -2.27 10.50
CA ALA A 45 13.67 -3.62 10.00
C ALA A 45 12.39 -4.26 10.54
N ILE A 46 12.07 -4.08 11.82
CA ILE A 46 10.85 -4.59 12.44
C ILE A 46 9.61 -3.87 11.88
N ILE A 47 9.58 -2.54 11.97
CA ILE A 47 8.37 -1.77 11.62
C ILE A 47 8.13 -1.78 10.11
N SER A 48 9.12 -1.40 9.31
CA SER A 48 8.99 -1.32 7.85
C SER A 48 9.11 -2.68 7.18
N GLY A 49 10.11 -3.47 7.57
CA GLY A 49 10.41 -4.75 6.91
C GLY A 49 9.45 -5.88 7.31
N LYS A 50 9.22 -6.08 8.61
CA LYS A 50 8.45 -7.23 9.11
C LYS A 50 6.96 -6.97 9.22
N ILE A 51 6.56 -5.83 9.80
CA ILE A 51 5.15 -5.46 9.97
C ILE A 51 4.63 -4.78 8.69
N GLY A 52 5.42 -3.86 8.11
CA GLY A 52 5.02 -3.06 6.96
C GLY A 52 4.68 -3.86 5.71
N ARG A 53 5.31 -5.03 5.49
CA ARG A 53 5.07 -5.91 4.33
C ARG A 53 3.60 -6.35 4.16
N MET A 54 2.78 -6.25 5.20
CA MET A 54 1.35 -6.57 5.10
C MET A 54 0.51 -5.49 4.40
N ALA A 55 0.99 -4.25 4.35
CA ALA A 55 0.17 -3.09 3.99
C ALA A 55 -0.37 -3.17 2.55
N VAL A 56 0.51 -3.43 1.58
CA VAL A 56 0.13 -3.47 0.17
C VAL A 56 -0.72 -4.71 -0.18
N PRO A 57 -0.35 -5.93 0.26
CA PRO A 57 -1.22 -7.11 0.16
C PRO A 57 -2.63 -6.89 0.72
N PHE A 58 -2.75 -6.24 1.88
CA PHE A 58 -4.05 -5.88 2.45
C PHE A 58 -4.86 -4.95 1.52
N PHE A 59 -4.23 -3.96 0.90
CA PHE A 59 -4.91 -3.10 -0.07
C PHE A 59 -5.39 -3.86 -1.31
N PHE A 60 -4.62 -4.82 -1.82
CA PHE A 60 -5.08 -5.68 -2.92
C PHE A 60 -6.25 -6.58 -2.50
N ILE A 61 -6.18 -7.23 -1.34
CA ILE A 61 -7.27 -8.06 -0.81
C ILE A 61 -8.55 -7.25 -0.68
N THR A 62 -8.48 -6.09 -0.03
CA THR A 62 -9.66 -5.24 0.18
C THR A 62 -10.22 -4.70 -1.15
N SER A 63 -9.34 -4.36 -2.10
CA SER A 63 -9.76 -3.92 -3.42
C SER A 63 -10.47 -5.01 -4.21
N GLY A 64 -9.93 -6.23 -4.22
CA GLY A 64 -10.55 -7.39 -4.88
C GLY A 64 -11.87 -7.79 -4.22
N PHE A 65 -11.89 -7.85 -2.89
CA PHE A 65 -13.09 -8.11 -2.10
C PHE A 65 -14.20 -7.12 -2.45
N LEU A 66 -13.94 -5.82 -2.36
CA LEU A 66 -14.94 -4.78 -2.66
C LEU A 66 -15.33 -4.77 -4.15
N PHE A 67 -14.43 -5.14 -5.05
CA PHE A 67 -14.71 -5.20 -6.47
C PHE A 67 -15.72 -6.29 -6.81
N PHE A 68 -15.55 -7.50 -6.27
CA PHE A 68 -16.39 -8.66 -6.58
C PHE A 68 -17.58 -8.85 -5.63
N LEU A 69 -17.63 -8.15 -4.49
CA LEU A 69 -18.72 -8.27 -3.50
C LEU A 69 -20.11 -7.97 -4.07
N LYS A 70 -20.20 -7.08 -5.06
CA LYS A 70 -21.48 -6.70 -5.71
C LYS A 70 -21.55 -7.15 -7.17
N VAL A 71 -20.69 -8.09 -7.57
CA VAL A 71 -20.72 -8.67 -8.91
C VAL A 71 -21.69 -9.85 -8.88
N ASN A 72 -22.77 -9.71 -9.64
CA ASN A 72 -23.83 -10.71 -9.74
C ASN A 72 -23.33 -11.91 -10.57
N GLN A 73 -24.19 -12.91 -10.81
CA GLN A 73 -23.94 -13.97 -11.79
C GLN A 73 -23.87 -13.49 -13.25
N HIS A 74 -23.78 -12.18 -13.51
CA HIS A 74 -23.73 -11.59 -14.84
C HIS A 74 -22.46 -10.75 -15.02
N ILE A 75 -21.71 -11.03 -16.09
CA ILE A 75 -20.45 -10.34 -16.43
C ILE A 75 -20.63 -8.84 -16.65
N GLN A 76 -21.83 -8.39 -17.03
CA GLN A 76 -22.17 -6.97 -17.19
C GLN A 76 -21.85 -6.15 -15.92
N SER A 77 -22.05 -6.74 -14.73
CA SER A 77 -21.74 -6.08 -13.46
C SER A 77 -20.23 -5.79 -13.27
N VAL A 78 -19.35 -6.60 -13.88
CA VAL A 78 -17.90 -6.37 -13.90
C VAL A 78 -17.59 -5.08 -14.67
N PHE A 79 -18.15 -4.91 -15.87
CA PHE A 79 -17.93 -3.71 -16.68
C PHE A 79 -18.51 -2.43 -16.05
N VAL A 80 -19.61 -2.54 -15.29
CA VAL A 80 -20.11 -1.42 -14.47
C VAL A 80 -19.08 -1.04 -13.39
N ASN A 81 -18.52 -2.03 -12.69
CA ASN A 81 -17.50 -1.77 -11.67
C ASN A 81 -16.21 -1.21 -12.26
N GLN A 82 -15.73 -1.72 -13.40
CA GLN A 82 -14.56 -1.17 -14.11
C GLN A 82 -14.73 0.33 -14.41
N ARG A 83 -15.88 0.74 -14.99
CA ARG A 83 -16.16 2.15 -15.31
C ARG A 83 -16.11 3.06 -14.08
N LYS A 84 -16.63 2.60 -12.93
CA LYS A 84 -16.54 3.35 -11.66
C LYS A 84 -15.08 3.49 -11.18
N ARG A 85 -14.24 2.50 -11.48
CA ARG A 85 -12.82 2.47 -11.09
C ARG A 85 -11.93 3.36 -11.96
N VAL A 86 -12.31 3.63 -13.22
CA VAL A 86 -11.60 4.62 -14.06
C VAL A 86 -11.54 5.99 -13.36
N ARG A 87 -12.70 6.53 -12.95
CA ARG A 87 -12.73 7.83 -12.26
C ARG A 87 -12.12 7.80 -10.86
N SER A 88 -12.23 6.67 -10.17
CA SER A 88 -11.80 6.56 -8.76
C SER A 88 -10.37 6.05 -8.55
N LEU A 89 -9.67 5.65 -9.61
CA LEU A 89 -8.28 5.16 -9.57
C LEU A 89 -7.42 5.76 -10.69
N LEU A 90 -7.81 5.64 -11.96
CA LEU A 90 -6.97 6.04 -13.10
C LEU A 90 -6.73 7.56 -13.12
N LEU A 91 -7.77 8.36 -12.92
CA LEU A 91 -7.61 9.82 -12.86
C LEU A 91 -6.68 10.22 -11.68
N PRO A 92 -6.95 9.82 -10.42
CA PRO A 92 -6.02 10.06 -9.31
C PRO A 92 -4.57 9.61 -9.58
N TYR A 93 -4.38 8.45 -10.19
CA TYR A 93 -3.07 7.93 -10.56
C TYR A 93 -2.34 8.87 -11.51
N VAL A 94 -3.00 9.30 -12.59
CA VAL A 94 -2.41 10.21 -13.58
C VAL A 94 -2.03 11.54 -12.94
N PHE A 95 -2.91 12.12 -12.12
CA PHE A 95 -2.61 13.36 -11.41
C PHE A 95 -1.46 13.22 -10.41
N ALA A 96 -1.37 12.10 -9.70
CA ALA A 96 -0.27 11.85 -8.77
C ALA A 96 1.08 11.63 -9.50
N CYS A 97 1.08 10.94 -10.64
CA CYS A 97 2.27 10.82 -11.50
C CYS A 97 2.72 12.19 -12.02
N ILE A 98 1.79 13.01 -12.53
CA ILE A 98 2.09 14.37 -13.01
C ILE A 98 2.61 15.24 -11.87
N PHE A 99 1.97 15.20 -10.70
CA PHE A 99 2.45 15.89 -9.50
C PHE A 99 3.91 15.52 -9.19
N PHE A 100 4.24 14.22 -9.21
CA PHE A 100 5.61 13.78 -8.98
C PHE A 100 6.58 14.35 -10.02
N VAL A 101 6.25 14.28 -11.31
CA VAL A 101 7.06 14.87 -12.40
C VAL A 101 7.25 16.37 -12.18
N LEU A 102 6.20 17.11 -11.86
CA LEU A 102 6.27 18.55 -11.60
C LEU A 102 7.18 18.85 -10.41
N THR A 103 7.02 18.15 -9.28
CA THR A 103 7.89 18.33 -8.13
C THR A 103 9.35 18.00 -8.45
N TYR A 104 9.59 16.96 -9.25
CA TYR A 104 10.93 16.54 -9.62
C TYR A 104 11.59 17.47 -10.65
N SER A 105 10.81 18.13 -11.50
CA SER A 105 11.31 19.13 -12.46
C SER A 105 11.96 20.34 -11.78
N LEU A 106 11.66 20.59 -10.49
CA LEU A 106 12.37 21.58 -9.68
C LEU A 106 13.87 21.26 -9.52
N SER A 107 14.30 20.02 -9.75
CA SER A 107 15.72 19.64 -9.77
C SER A 107 16.52 20.30 -10.90
N ILE A 108 15.86 20.80 -11.95
CA ILE A 108 16.50 21.55 -13.04
C ILE A 108 17.05 22.88 -12.52
N ILE A 109 16.45 23.45 -11.47
CA ILE A 109 16.90 24.70 -10.86
C ILE A 109 18.17 24.41 -10.03
N PRO A 110 19.35 24.99 -10.35
CA PRO A 110 20.61 24.64 -9.69
C PRO A 110 20.59 24.83 -8.16
N ALA A 111 19.85 25.82 -7.66
CA ALA A 111 19.70 26.05 -6.22
C ALA A 111 18.93 24.92 -5.49
N LEU A 112 18.05 24.22 -6.21
CA LEU A 112 17.18 23.18 -5.69
C LEU A 112 17.67 21.76 -6.00
N SER A 113 18.52 21.60 -7.02
CA SER A 113 19.04 20.29 -7.49
C SER A 113 19.63 19.44 -6.35
N LYS A 114 20.35 20.06 -5.40
CA LYS A 114 20.94 19.41 -4.22
C LYS A 114 19.95 18.69 -3.30
N PHE A 115 18.65 18.99 -3.39
CA PHE A 115 17.62 18.35 -2.58
C PHE A 115 17.03 17.11 -3.26
N PHE A 116 17.23 16.96 -4.56
CA PHE A 116 16.75 15.84 -5.38
C PHE A 116 17.88 14.84 -5.62
N ASN A 117 17.58 13.55 -5.50
CA ASN A 117 18.59 12.50 -5.67
C ASN A 117 18.57 12.02 -7.13
N GLY A 118 19.56 12.44 -7.92
CA GLY A 118 19.75 12.04 -9.32
C GLY A 118 19.03 12.98 -10.29
N ALA A 119 19.76 13.69 -11.15
CA ALA A 119 19.13 14.37 -12.27
C ALA A 119 18.45 13.31 -13.15
N PRO A 120 17.20 13.50 -13.58
CA PRO A 120 16.61 12.59 -14.53
C PRO A 120 17.30 12.78 -15.88
N ASP A 121 17.91 11.72 -16.42
CA ASP A 121 18.37 11.66 -17.82
C ASP A 121 17.24 11.84 -18.86
N TYR A 122 15.99 12.07 -18.42
CA TYR A 122 14.84 12.27 -19.31
C TYR A 122 14.85 13.61 -20.03
N PHE A 123 15.68 14.58 -19.64
CA PHE A 123 15.84 15.84 -20.37
C PHE A 123 17.15 15.90 -21.17
N SER A 124 17.78 14.74 -21.41
CA SER A 124 18.95 14.63 -22.28
C SER A 124 18.59 14.96 -23.74
N GLU A 125 19.61 15.22 -24.55
CA GLU A 125 19.48 15.57 -25.98
C GLU A 125 18.73 14.50 -26.80
N ASP A 126 18.68 13.24 -26.32
CA ASP A 126 17.96 12.11 -26.92
C ASP A 126 16.55 11.88 -26.31
N PHE A 127 15.77 12.96 -26.14
CA PHE A 127 14.42 12.84 -25.60
C PHE A 127 13.49 12.01 -26.49
N ASN A 128 12.89 10.97 -25.91
CA ASN A 128 11.90 10.13 -26.58
C ASN A 128 10.57 10.15 -25.79
N VAL A 129 9.49 10.63 -26.44
CA VAL A 129 8.16 10.77 -25.81
C VAL A 129 7.62 9.43 -25.31
N PHE A 130 7.78 8.35 -26.06
CA PHE A 130 7.30 7.03 -25.65
C PHE A 130 8.07 6.50 -24.44
N ARG A 131 9.40 6.69 -24.41
CA ARG A 131 10.25 6.37 -23.25
C ARG A 131 9.82 7.18 -22.03
N PHE A 132 9.58 8.48 -22.20
CA PHE A 132 9.10 9.36 -21.13
C PHE A 132 7.74 8.92 -20.58
N LEU A 133 6.73 8.72 -21.44
CA LEU A 133 5.39 8.29 -21.02
C LEU A 133 5.43 6.91 -20.33
N ARG A 134 6.24 5.99 -20.86
CA ARG A 134 6.48 4.68 -20.25
C ARG A 134 7.10 4.83 -18.85
N SER A 135 8.11 5.67 -18.68
CA SER A 135 8.71 5.93 -17.38
C SER A 135 7.72 6.56 -16.40
N VAL A 136 6.90 7.53 -16.83
CA VAL A 136 5.97 8.25 -15.94
C VAL A 136 4.81 7.36 -15.48
N PHE A 137 4.22 6.55 -16.38
CA PHE A 137 2.97 5.84 -16.11
C PHE A 137 3.07 4.30 -16.06
N TRP A 138 4.20 3.71 -16.42
CA TRP A 138 4.32 2.25 -16.55
C TRP A 138 5.50 1.69 -15.75
N MET A 139 6.69 1.74 -16.35
CA MET A 139 7.93 1.19 -15.80
C MET A 139 9.06 2.09 -16.23
N ASN A 140 9.82 2.56 -15.25
CA ASN A 140 11.02 3.32 -15.46
C ASN A 140 12.21 2.40 -15.76
N GLU A 141 13.18 2.85 -16.53
CA GLU A 141 14.35 2.03 -16.84
C GLU A 141 15.11 1.62 -15.59
N GLY A 142 15.43 0.32 -15.50
CA GLY A 142 16.06 -0.28 -14.33
C GLY A 142 15.14 -0.42 -13.10
N ARG A 143 13.83 -0.13 -13.20
CA ARG A 143 12.88 -0.29 -12.09
C ARG A 143 11.54 -0.87 -12.53
N ASP A 144 11.00 -1.80 -11.75
CA ASP A 144 9.66 -2.38 -11.97
C ASP A 144 8.50 -1.46 -11.53
N SER A 145 8.72 -0.14 -11.50
CA SER A 145 7.78 0.86 -11.00
C SER A 145 7.74 2.09 -11.92
N PRO A 146 6.63 2.86 -11.95
CA PRO A 146 6.62 4.17 -12.59
C PRO A 146 7.62 5.11 -11.92
N LEU A 147 7.91 6.25 -12.54
CA LEU A 147 8.85 7.26 -12.01
C LEU A 147 8.47 7.67 -10.59
N ALA A 148 7.18 7.88 -10.36
CA ALA A 148 6.57 7.96 -9.04
C ALA A 148 6.48 6.55 -8.42
N PHE A 149 7.63 6.00 -8.02
CA PHE A 149 7.80 4.58 -7.69
C PHE A 149 6.77 4.06 -6.67
N GLN A 150 6.37 4.89 -5.70
CA GLN A 150 5.37 4.58 -4.68
C GLN A 150 3.99 4.22 -5.25
N LEU A 151 3.67 4.65 -6.47
CA LEU A 151 2.39 4.42 -7.13
C LEU A 151 2.31 3.07 -7.87
N TRP A 152 3.33 2.21 -7.77
CA TRP A 152 3.35 0.89 -8.39
C TRP A 152 2.11 0.04 -8.04
N TYR A 153 1.65 0.09 -6.79
CA TYR A 153 0.45 -0.63 -6.35
C TYR A 153 -0.80 -0.15 -7.10
N LEU A 154 -0.93 1.16 -7.31
CA LEU A 154 -2.10 1.72 -7.98
C LEU A 154 -2.11 1.37 -9.47
N ARG A 155 -0.92 1.37 -10.11
CA ARG A 155 -0.74 0.88 -11.48
C ARG A 155 -1.19 -0.58 -11.60
N ASP A 156 -0.69 -1.45 -10.73
CA ASP A 156 -1.02 -2.88 -10.76
C ASP A 156 -2.50 -3.11 -10.45
N LEU A 157 -3.09 -2.33 -9.54
CA LEU A 157 -4.52 -2.38 -9.27
C LEU A 157 -5.35 -1.97 -10.49
N ILE A 158 -4.94 -0.93 -11.24
CA ILE A 158 -5.60 -0.52 -12.47
C ILE A 158 -5.55 -1.66 -13.49
N LEU A 159 -4.40 -2.32 -13.66
CA LEU A 159 -4.26 -3.49 -14.52
C LEU A 159 -5.18 -4.64 -14.11
N LEU A 160 -5.23 -4.95 -12.82
CA LEU A 160 -6.12 -5.97 -12.26
C LEU A 160 -7.60 -5.64 -12.49
N VAL A 161 -7.98 -4.37 -12.41
CA VAL A 161 -9.33 -3.92 -12.78
C VAL A 161 -9.58 -4.16 -14.27
N VAL A 162 -8.62 -3.86 -15.16
CA VAL A 162 -8.76 -4.11 -16.61
C VAL A 162 -8.94 -5.60 -16.90
N ILE A 163 -8.14 -6.48 -16.28
CA ILE A 163 -8.25 -7.94 -16.48
C ILE A 163 -9.33 -8.61 -15.61
N SER A 164 -10.07 -7.84 -14.81
CA SER A 164 -11.12 -8.37 -13.93
C SER A 164 -12.22 -9.19 -14.63
N PRO A 165 -12.55 -9.04 -15.93
CA PRO A 165 -13.44 -9.96 -16.63
C PRO A 165 -12.87 -11.37 -16.69
N LEU A 166 -11.55 -11.53 -16.88
CA LEU A 166 -10.90 -12.84 -16.87
C LEU A 166 -10.90 -13.43 -15.45
N ILE A 167 -10.60 -12.60 -14.44
CA ILE A 167 -10.68 -13.01 -13.03
C ILE A 167 -12.11 -13.41 -12.67
N TYR A 168 -13.13 -12.72 -13.19
CA TYR A 168 -14.53 -13.10 -13.01
C TYR A 168 -14.83 -14.49 -13.58
N LEU A 169 -14.38 -14.77 -14.81
CA LEU A 169 -14.58 -16.09 -15.43
C LEU A 169 -13.89 -17.18 -14.60
N LEU A 170 -12.66 -16.92 -14.15
CA LEU A 170 -11.93 -17.79 -13.23
C LEU A 170 -12.75 -18.10 -11.96
N LEU A 171 -13.24 -17.05 -11.27
CA LEU A 171 -14.03 -17.20 -10.04
C LEU A 171 -15.40 -17.85 -10.28
N ARG A 172 -16.04 -17.59 -11.42
CA ARG A 172 -17.36 -18.14 -11.77
C ARG A 172 -17.29 -19.63 -12.09
N TYR A 173 -16.36 -20.03 -12.95
CA TYR A 173 -16.30 -21.40 -13.46
C TYR A 173 -15.50 -22.35 -12.57
N LEU A 174 -14.36 -21.89 -12.01
CA LEU A 174 -13.56 -22.74 -11.11
C LEU A 174 -14.04 -22.64 -9.66
N GLY A 175 -14.62 -21.51 -9.25
CA GLY A 175 -15.12 -21.34 -7.89
C GLY A 175 -14.04 -21.57 -6.83
N TRP A 176 -14.22 -22.59 -5.99
CA TRP A 176 -13.24 -22.96 -4.97
C TRP A 176 -11.99 -23.66 -5.52
N LEU A 177 -12.04 -24.20 -6.74
CA LEU A 177 -10.88 -24.77 -7.44
C LEU A 177 -9.82 -23.72 -7.82
N VAL A 178 -10.07 -22.44 -7.54
CA VAL A 178 -9.06 -21.37 -7.61
C VAL A 178 -8.07 -21.47 -6.45
N ILE A 179 -8.42 -22.11 -5.33
CA ILE A 179 -7.55 -22.19 -4.13
C ILE A 179 -6.18 -22.83 -4.43
N PRO A 180 -6.07 -23.98 -5.13
CA PRO A 180 -4.77 -24.55 -5.48
C PRO A 180 -3.86 -23.58 -6.24
N LEU A 181 -4.41 -22.78 -7.17
CA LEU A 181 -3.65 -21.74 -7.88
C LEU A 181 -3.16 -20.66 -6.90
N LEU A 182 -4.00 -20.21 -5.97
CA LEU A 182 -3.59 -19.23 -4.97
C LEU A 182 -2.54 -19.79 -4.02
N ILE A 183 -2.65 -21.07 -3.61
CA ILE A 183 -1.64 -21.75 -2.80
C ILE A 183 -0.31 -21.84 -3.55
N PHE A 184 -0.35 -22.22 -4.84
CA PHE A 184 0.85 -22.22 -5.67
C PHE A 184 1.52 -20.83 -5.68
N LEU A 185 0.72 -19.78 -5.91
CA LEU A 185 1.21 -18.39 -5.93
C LEU A 185 1.68 -17.87 -4.56
N LEU A 186 1.20 -18.44 -3.44
CA LEU A 186 1.76 -18.14 -2.12
C LEU A 186 3.23 -18.55 -2.06
N PHE A 187 3.63 -19.67 -2.66
CA PHE A 187 5.02 -20.16 -2.58
C PHE A 187 5.87 -19.77 -3.78
N ARG A 188 5.27 -19.42 -4.92
CA ARG A 188 5.99 -19.16 -6.18
C ARG A 188 5.48 -17.90 -6.87
N GLU A 189 6.37 -16.94 -7.05
CA GLU A 189 6.15 -15.81 -7.94
C GLU A 189 6.36 -16.22 -9.40
N ILE A 190 5.57 -15.63 -10.30
CA ILE A 190 5.65 -15.88 -11.73
C ILE A 190 6.01 -14.56 -12.41
N HIS A 191 7.12 -14.55 -13.12
CA HIS A 191 7.55 -13.38 -13.87
C HIS A 191 7.20 -13.55 -15.34
N PHE A 192 6.46 -12.58 -15.87
CA PHE A 192 6.13 -12.52 -17.29
C PHE A 192 6.99 -11.45 -17.95
N PRO A 193 7.52 -11.70 -19.17
CA PRO A 193 8.21 -10.68 -19.94
C PRO A 193 7.34 -9.42 -20.07
N HIS A 194 7.95 -8.25 -19.88
CA HIS A 194 7.32 -6.93 -20.03
C HIS A 194 6.22 -6.56 -19.02
N LEU A 195 5.85 -7.46 -18.10
CA LEU A 195 5.02 -7.12 -16.95
C LEU A 195 5.90 -6.81 -15.72
N PRO A 196 5.45 -5.92 -14.83
CA PRO A 196 6.11 -5.73 -13.54
C PRO A 196 6.18 -7.04 -12.76
N THR A 197 7.31 -7.29 -12.11
CA THR A 197 7.53 -8.47 -11.25
C THR A 197 6.47 -8.58 -10.14
N SER A 198 6.00 -7.44 -9.64
CA SER A 198 4.91 -7.33 -8.66
C SER A 198 3.54 -7.80 -9.14
N MET A 199 3.37 -8.08 -10.45
CA MET A 199 2.05 -8.41 -10.99
C MET A 199 1.54 -9.78 -10.48
N SER A 200 2.41 -10.77 -10.26
CA SER A 200 1.97 -12.08 -9.73
C SER A 200 1.46 -11.99 -8.30
N THR A 201 2.15 -11.24 -7.44
CA THR A 201 1.73 -11.02 -6.05
C THR A 201 0.47 -10.15 -6.00
N SER A 202 0.39 -9.12 -6.84
CA SER A 202 -0.82 -8.29 -6.99
C SER A 202 -2.03 -9.16 -7.39
N PHE A 203 -1.86 -10.04 -8.38
CA PHE A 203 -2.90 -10.98 -8.83
C PHE A 203 -3.33 -11.94 -7.72
N LEU A 204 -2.37 -12.54 -6.99
CA LEU A 204 -2.64 -13.42 -5.85
C LEU A 204 -3.55 -12.73 -4.82
N TRP A 205 -3.14 -11.57 -4.32
CA TRP A 205 -3.83 -10.90 -3.22
C TRP A 205 -5.19 -10.33 -3.64
N PHE A 206 -5.27 -9.76 -4.85
CA PHE A 206 -6.54 -9.25 -5.39
C PHE A 206 -7.53 -10.37 -5.68
N THR A 207 -7.07 -11.48 -6.26
CA THR A 207 -7.93 -12.65 -6.55
C THR A 207 -8.35 -13.35 -5.27
N PHE A 208 -7.49 -13.45 -4.25
CA PHE A 208 -7.84 -13.96 -2.92
C PHE A 208 -8.96 -13.14 -2.29
N GLY A 209 -8.84 -11.81 -2.26
CA GLY A 209 -9.91 -10.92 -1.84
C GLY A 209 -11.17 -11.06 -2.70
N GLY A 210 -10.99 -11.17 -4.02
CA GLY A 210 -12.07 -11.36 -4.98
C GLY A 210 -12.87 -12.64 -4.75
N LEU A 211 -12.20 -13.75 -4.43
CA LEU A 211 -12.85 -15.02 -4.08
C LEU A 211 -13.72 -14.88 -2.83
N ILE A 212 -13.20 -14.24 -1.78
CA ILE A 212 -13.94 -13.93 -0.54
C ILE A 212 -15.19 -13.11 -0.87
N GLY A 213 -15.05 -12.06 -1.68
CA GLY A 213 -16.14 -11.16 -2.06
C GLY A 213 -17.20 -11.85 -2.92
N PHE A 214 -16.76 -12.59 -3.94
CA PHE A 214 -17.59 -13.28 -4.92
C PHE A 214 -18.38 -14.44 -4.30
N LYS A 215 -17.77 -15.21 -3.39
CA LYS A 215 -18.44 -16.29 -2.65
C LYS A 215 -19.20 -15.79 -1.42
N HIS A 216 -19.18 -14.49 -1.15
CA HIS A 216 -19.80 -13.88 0.03
C HIS A 216 -19.39 -14.56 1.34
N VAL A 217 -18.12 -14.92 1.46
CA VAL A 217 -17.58 -15.54 2.68
C VAL A 217 -17.82 -14.59 3.84
N ASN A 218 -18.45 -15.10 4.91
CA ASN A 218 -18.73 -14.29 6.08
C ASN A 218 -17.43 -14.01 6.85
N ILE A 219 -16.90 -12.80 6.66
CA ILE A 219 -15.73 -12.29 7.39
C ILE A 219 -16.13 -11.44 8.61
N ASN A 220 -17.43 -11.36 8.91
CA ASN A 220 -17.92 -10.66 10.09
C ASN A 220 -17.66 -11.53 11.32
N TYR A 221 -16.65 -11.15 12.08
CA TYR A 221 -16.30 -11.72 13.38
C TYR A 221 -15.93 -13.21 13.31
N PHE A 222 -14.70 -13.48 12.89
CA PHE A 222 -14.08 -14.76 13.23
C PHE A 222 -13.66 -14.71 14.70
N ARG A 223 -14.60 -15.05 15.59
CA ARG A 223 -14.39 -15.00 17.04
C ARG A 223 -13.66 -16.26 17.49
N THR A 224 -12.40 -16.10 17.84
CA THR A 224 -11.63 -17.19 18.47
C THR A 224 -10.82 -16.65 19.64
N LYS A 225 -10.83 -17.37 20.77
CA LYS A 225 -9.96 -17.08 21.93
C LYS A 225 -8.47 -17.13 21.60
N TRP A 226 -8.13 -17.70 20.44
CA TRP A 226 -6.78 -17.86 19.92
C TRP A 226 -6.37 -16.73 18.95
N SER A 227 -7.16 -15.66 18.82
CA SER A 227 -6.87 -14.54 17.90
C SER A 227 -5.50 -13.90 18.15
N TRP A 228 -5.10 -13.80 19.42
CA TRP A 228 -3.79 -13.27 19.81
C TRP A 228 -2.63 -14.22 19.43
N LEU A 229 -2.88 -15.52 19.31
CA LEU A 229 -1.85 -16.50 18.94
C LEU A 229 -1.38 -16.30 17.50
N PHE A 230 -2.28 -15.99 16.56
CA PHE A 230 -1.91 -15.67 15.18
C PHE A 230 -1.03 -14.43 15.10
N MET A 231 -1.33 -13.40 15.90
CA MET A 231 -0.50 -12.21 16.01
C MET A 231 0.87 -12.54 16.61
N LEU A 232 0.89 -13.33 17.69
CA LEU A 232 2.14 -13.75 18.32
C LEU A 232 3.01 -14.53 17.34
N LEU A 233 2.45 -15.52 16.64
CA LEU A 233 3.17 -16.30 15.64
C LEU A 233 3.74 -15.42 14.53
N PHE A 234 2.95 -14.45 14.02
CA PHE A 234 3.43 -13.50 13.01
C PHE A 234 4.64 -12.68 13.52
N ILE A 235 4.54 -12.14 14.73
CA ILE A 235 5.64 -11.36 15.34
C ILE A 235 6.84 -12.25 15.59
N SER A 236 6.65 -13.45 16.15
CA SER A 236 7.73 -14.41 16.41
C SER A 236 8.47 -14.80 15.14
N ILE A 237 7.77 -15.14 14.06
CA ILE A 237 8.42 -15.45 12.77
C ILE A 237 9.21 -14.25 12.27
N GLY A 238 8.65 -13.03 12.33
CA GLY A 238 9.36 -11.81 11.94
C GLY A 238 10.64 -11.56 12.76
N MET A 239 10.63 -11.88 14.05
CA MET A 239 11.82 -11.80 14.91
C MET A 239 12.84 -12.89 14.59
N ILE A 240 12.40 -14.12 14.31
CA ILE A 240 13.27 -15.22 13.90
C ILE A 240 13.95 -14.86 12.56
N GLU A 241 13.23 -14.33 11.58
CA GLU A 241 13.80 -13.85 10.31
C GLU A 241 14.86 -12.74 10.52
N LEU A 242 14.70 -11.93 11.56
CA LEU A 242 15.64 -10.85 11.88
C LEU A 242 16.93 -11.39 12.52
N CYS A 243 16.80 -12.37 13.42
CA CYS A 243 17.94 -13.04 14.06
C CYS A 243 18.65 -14.04 13.14
N PHE A 244 17.93 -14.67 12.22
CA PHE A 244 18.42 -15.71 11.31
C PHE A 244 18.02 -15.41 9.86
N PRO A 245 18.67 -14.45 9.19
CA PRO A 245 18.28 -14.02 7.84
C PRO A 245 18.31 -15.14 6.80
N LEU A 246 19.15 -16.17 6.98
CA LEU A 246 19.25 -17.31 6.06
C LEU A 246 17.97 -18.15 5.96
N ILE A 247 17.03 -18.01 6.91
CA ILE A 247 15.73 -18.71 6.87
C ILE A 247 14.96 -18.39 5.59
N ILE A 248 15.12 -17.18 5.04
CA ILE A 248 14.42 -16.76 3.81
C ILE A 248 14.81 -17.61 2.59
N HIS A 249 15.95 -18.30 2.64
CA HIS A 249 16.44 -19.18 1.58
C HIS A 249 15.99 -20.64 1.74
N LEU A 250 15.27 -20.99 2.81
CA LEU A 250 14.77 -22.34 2.99
C LEU A 250 13.72 -22.69 1.92
N PRO A 251 13.72 -23.91 1.34
CA PRO A 251 12.83 -24.28 0.24
C PRO A 251 11.32 -24.12 0.52
N PHE A 252 10.93 -24.18 1.80
CA PHE A 252 9.53 -24.08 2.24
C PHE A 252 9.17 -22.70 2.79
N TYR A 253 10.13 -21.75 2.84
CA TYR A 253 9.86 -20.39 3.28
C TYR A 253 9.09 -19.63 2.20
N SER A 254 8.11 -18.82 2.63
CA SER A 254 7.42 -17.89 1.76
C SER A 254 7.03 -16.63 2.53
N ASP A 255 7.49 -15.47 2.04
CA ASP A 255 7.07 -14.18 2.57
C ASP A 255 5.54 -14.00 2.46
N ASN A 256 4.92 -14.46 1.37
CA ASN A 256 3.47 -14.34 1.19
C ASN A 256 2.69 -15.14 2.23
N VAL A 257 3.21 -16.30 2.68
CA VAL A 257 2.59 -17.07 3.76
C VAL A 257 2.70 -16.32 5.09
N VAL A 258 3.84 -15.73 5.41
CA VAL A 258 4.00 -14.94 6.64
C VAL A 258 3.14 -13.68 6.60
N ILE A 259 3.03 -13.03 5.44
CA ILE A 259 2.12 -11.90 5.22
C ILE A 259 0.66 -12.32 5.42
N LEU A 260 0.23 -13.47 4.89
CA LEU A 260 -1.13 -13.97 5.08
C LEU A 260 -1.42 -14.19 6.57
N LEU A 261 -0.48 -14.83 7.28
CA LEU A 261 -0.56 -15.04 8.72
C LEU A 261 -0.70 -13.71 9.47
N GLY A 262 0.09 -12.71 9.11
CA GLY A 262 0.03 -11.37 9.70
C GLY A 262 -1.30 -10.67 9.44
N ILE A 263 -1.82 -10.70 8.21
CA ILE A 263 -3.12 -10.10 7.88
C ILE A 263 -4.25 -10.77 8.67
N ILE A 264 -4.26 -12.10 8.74
CA ILE A 264 -5.22 -12.86 9.56
C ILE A 264 -5.06 -12.50 11.03
N GLY A 265 -3.83 -12.50 11.55
CA GLY A 265 -3.50 -12.15 12.93
C GLY A 265 -3.98 -10.76 13.30
N CYS A 266 -3.67 -9.74 12.51
CA CYS A 266 -4.17 -8.39 12.69
C CYS A 266 -5.69 -8.34 12.65
N TRP A 267 -6.31 -8.94 11.62
CA TRP A 267 -7.76 -8.97 11.45
C TRP A 267 -8.47 -9.53 12.69
N LEU A 268 -8.01 -10.67 13.20
CA LEU A 268 -8.58 -11.31 14.38
C LEU A 268 -8.27 -10.52 15.67
N PHE A 269 -7.05 -10.01 15.81
CA PHE A 269 -6.65 -9.22 16.98
C PHE A 269 -7.47 -7.94 17.14
N TYR A 270 -7.84 -7.27 16.04
CA TYR A 270 -8.76 -6.13 16.10
C TYR A 270 -10.11 -6.51 16.72
N ASP A 271 -10.66 -7.68 16.37
CA ASP A 271 -11.93 -8.14 16.94
C ASP A 271 -11.79 -8.35 18.45
N TYR A 272 -10.67 -8.93 18.90
CA TYR A 272 -10.34 -9.11 20.32
C TYR A 272 -10.25 -7.78 21.08
N VAL A 273 -9.50 -6.79 20.56
CA VAL A 273 -9.36 -5.47 21.21
C VAL A 273 -10.67 -4.71 21.24
N SER A 274 -11.45 -4.74 20.16
CA SER A 274 -12.74 -4.02 20.07
C SER A 274 -13.80 -4.54 21.06
N GLN A 275 -13.67 -5.79 21.52
CA GLN A 275 -14.57 -6.43 22.47
C GLN A 275 -14.24 -6.10 23.92
N ASN A 276 -12.94 -6.02 24.25
CA ASN A 276 -12.46 -5.90 25.63
C ASN A 276 -12.18 -4.46 26.05
N SER A 277 -12.33 -3.49 25.15
CA SER A 277 -12.04 -2.08 25.44
C SER A 277 -13.28 -1.21 25.31
N ALA A 278 -13.47 -0.31 26.28
CA ALA A 278 -14.36 0.86 26.13
C ALA A 278 -13.91 1.79 24.99
N LEU A 279 -12.73 1.52 24.41
CA LEU A 279 -12.10 2.22 23.28
C LEU A 279 -12.65 1.79 21.90
N ALA A 280 -13.76 1.03 21.85
CA ALA A 280 -14.43 0.71 20.60
C ALA A 280 -14.60 2.00 19.76
N PRO A 281 -14.09 2.04 18.52
CA PRO A 281 -13.98 3.26 17.75
C PRO A 281 -15.36 3.65 17.20
N LYS A 282 -16.25 4.13 18.07
CA LYS A 282 -17.48 4.80 17.64
C LYS A 282 -17.19 6.23 17.18
N HIS A 283 -16.15 6.86 17.74
CA HIS A 283 -15.69 8.22 17.40
C HIS A 283 -14.15 8.38 17.50
N SER A 284 -13.36 7.38 17.11
CA SER A 284 -11.90 7.47 17.24
C SER A 284 -11.28 8.42 16.21
N LEU A 285 -10.21 9.12 16.61
CA LEU A 285 -9.36 9.92 15.71
C LEU A 285 -8.92 9.12 14.47
N ILE A 286 -8.74 7.81 14.60
CA ILE A 286 -8.35 6.90 13.51
C ILE A 286 -9.44 6.83 12.43
N LEU A 287 -10.73 6.79 12.79
CA LEU A 287 -11.80 6.80 11.79
C LEU A 287 -11.85 8.14 11.04
N ARG A 288 -11.61 9.26 11.73
CA ARG A 288 -11.52 10.57 11.08
C ARG A 288 -10.31 10.63 10.14
N ALA A 289 -9.15 10.16 10.60
CA ALA A 289 -7.93 10.05 9.79
C ALA A 289 -8.18 9.18 8.56
N SER A 290 -8.90 8.06 8.70
CA SER A 290 -9.15 7.11 7.62
C SER A 290 -9.79 7.71 6.37
N THR A 291 -10.50 8.84 6.51
CA THR A 291 -11.09 9.62 5.41
C THR A 291 -10.03 10.13 4.42
N PHE A 292 -8.84 10.46 4.91
CA PHE A 292 -7.75 11.04 4.10
C PHE A 292 -6.78 9.99 3.55
N THR A 293 -6.90 8.73 3.97
CA THR A 293 -6.02 7.60 3.62
C THR A 293 -5.61 7.57 2.14
N PHE A 294 -6.55 7.71 1.21
CA PHE A 294 -6.24 7.64 -0.22
C PHE A 294 -5.44 8.85 -0.71
N PHE A 295 -5.77 10.06 -0.22
CA PHE A 295 -5.00 11.27 -0.54
C PHE A 295 -3.58 11.19 0.03
N VAL A 296 -3.45 10.80 1.30
CA VAL A 296 -2.16 10.58 1.97
C VAL A 296 -1.31 9.58 1.18
N TYR A 297 -1.89 8.46 0.77
CA TYR A 297 -1.20 7.44 -0.02
C TYR A 297 -0.72 7.96 -1.38
N LEU A 298 -1.49 8.79 -2.08
CA LEU A 298 -1.09 9.27 -3.42
C LEU A 298 0.09 10.25 -3.39
N TYR A 299 0.12 11.14 -2.39
CA TYR A 299 1.00 12.32 -2.40
C TYR A 299 2.11 12.29 -1.34
N HIS A 300 2.35 11.12 -0.72
CA HIS A 300 3.39 10.98 0.31
C HIS A 300 4.81 11.17 -0.20
N GLU A 301 5.10 10.75 -1.43
CA GLU A 301 6.37 11.01 -2.08
C GLU A 301 6.19 12.13 -3.12
N PRO A 302 7.13 13.10 -3.22
CA PRO A 302 8.41 13.19 -2.50
C PRO A 302 8.34 13.83 -1.09
N THR A 303 7.15 14.22 -0.63
CA THR A 303 6.97 15.08 0.57
C THR A 303 7.53 14.49 1.87
N ILE A 304 7.35 13.19 2.11
CA ILE A 304 7.85 12.50 3.31
C ILE A 304 9.38 12.53 3.38
N ASN A 305 10.05 12.49 2.21
CA ASN A 305 11.49 12.57 2.11
C ASN A 305 12.03 13.96 2.43
N ILE A 306 11.24 15.01 2.18
CA ILE A 306 11.55 16.37 2.61
C ILE A 306 11.45 16.45 4.13
N ILE A 307 10.33 15.98 4.71
CA ILE A 307 10.08 16.03 6.16
C ILE A 307 11.18 15.31 6.93
N ARG A 308 11.55 14.08 6.53
CA ARG A 308 12.62 13.34 7.23
C ARG A 308 13.96 14.06 7.19
N LYS A 309 14.33 14.65 6.05
CA LYS A 309 15.59 15.39 5.90
C LYS A 309 15.60 16.64 6.78
N LEU A 310 14.47 17.36 6.88
CA LEU A 310 14.35 18.54 7.74
C LEU A 310 14.51 18.20 9.22
N ILE A 311 13.93 17.09 9.69
CA ILE A 311 14.10 16.65 11.09
C ILE A 311 15.58 16.32 11.38
N VAL A 312 16.24 15.58 10.48
CA VAL A 312 17.67 15.25 10.65
C VAL A 312 18.56 16.49 10.61
N ILE A 313 18.24 17.49 9.79
CA ILE A 313 18.96 18.78 9.76
C ILE A 313 18.81 19.50 11.11
N GLY A 314 17.61 19.53 11.69
CA GLY A 314 17.35 20.24 12.94
C GLY A 314 17.87 19.54 14.20
N VAL A 315 17.79 18.21 14.25
CA VAL A 315 18.16 17.40 15.43
C VAL A 315 19.62 16.91 15.36
N GLY A 316 20.18 16.81 14.15
CA GLY A 316 21.52 16.34 13.88
C GLY A 316 21.58 14.91 13.34
N LYS A 317 22.69 14.59 12.67
CA LYS A 317 22.97 13.27 12.07
C LYS A 317 23.48 12.25 13.11
N THR A 318 22.73 12.06 14.18
CA THR A 318 23.02 11.10 15.26
C THR A 318 22.04 9.94 15.23
N SER A 319 22.35 8.83 15.93
CA SER A 319 21.41 7.72 16.09
C SER A 319 20.05 8.19 16.60
N PHE A 320 20.02 9.08 17.61
CA PHE A 320 18.79 9.70 18.09
C PHE A 320 18.07 10.51 17.00
N GLY A 321 18.78 11.37 16.27
CA GLY A 321 18.18 12.22 15.23
C GLY A 321 17.55 11.41 14.09
N TYR A 322 18.23 10.37 13.60
CA TYR A 322 17.67 9.46 12.59
C TYR A 322 16.51 8.63 13.13
N LEU A 323 16.58 8.16 14.38
CA LEU A 323 15.51 7.35 14.99
C LEU A 323 14.25 8.19 15.19
N LEU A 324 14.40 9.39 15.74
CA LEU A 324 13.33 10.35 15.92
C LEU A 324 12.71 10.73 14.56
N SER A 325 13.54 11.02 13.56
CA SER A 325 13.07 11.30 12.21
C SER A 325 12.26 10.13 11.63
N TYR A 326 12.75 8.90 11.73
CA TYR A 326 12.05 7.72 11.23
C TYR A 326 10.69 7.52 11.91
N LEU A 327 10.62 7.67 13.24
CA LEU A 327 9.39 7.45 14.00
C LEU A 327 8.35 8.55 13.80
N ILE A 328 8.79 9.80 13.66
CA ILE A 328 7.90 10.97 13.66
C ILE A 328 7.52 11.44 12.25
N SER A 329 8.37 11.25 11.23
CA SER A 329 8.09 11.72 9.86
C SER A 329 6.77 11.21 9.29
N PRO A 330 6.41 9.91 9.42
CA PRO A 330 5.12 9.40 8.95
C PRO A 330 3.92 10.11 9.60
N LEU A 331 3.99 10.36 10.91
CA LEU A 331 2.90 10.99 11.67
C LEU A 331 2.75 12.47 11.31
N LEU A 332 3.88 13.19 11.22
CA LEU A 332 3.88 14.60 10.79
C LEU A 332 3.41 14.75 9.36
N PHE A 333 3.88 13.89 8.45
CA PHE A 333 3.41 13.90 7.06
C PHE A 333 1.91 13.64 6.98
N TYR A 334 1.41 12.62 7.69
CA TYR A 334 -0.02 12.31 7.67
C TYR A 334 -0.86 13.51 8.15
N LEU A 335 -0.46 14.13 9.27
CA LEU A 335 -1.12 15.31 9.80
C LEU A 335 -1.10 16.47 8.79
N PHE A 336 0.07 16.76 8.22
CA PHE A 336 0.22 17.79 7.19
C PHE A 336 -0.68 17.53 5.99
N ALA A 337 -0.66 16.31 5.44
CA ALA A 337 -1.48 15.93 4.30
C ALA A 337 -2.98 15.99 4.61
N ALA A 338 -3.40 15.63 5.84
CA ALA A 338 -4.78 15.77 6.28
C ALA A 338 -5.21 17.24 6.38
N ILE A 339 -4.35 18.13 6.88
CA ILE A 339 -4.60 19.57 6.91
C ILE A 339 -4.76 20.12 5.49
N VAL A 340 -3.84 19.77 4.59
CA VAL A 340 -3.91 20.14 3.16
C VAL A 340 -5.21 19.65 2.53
N ALA A 341 -5.60 18.39 2.79
CA ALA A 341 -6.85 17.84 2.30
C ALA A 341 -8.07 18.64 2.81
N ILE A 342 -8.11 18.99 4.10
CA ILE A 342 -9.19 19.80 4.67
C ILE A 342 -9.29 21.17 3.99
N TYR A 343 -8.16 21.84 3.74
CA TYR A 343 -8.15 23.11 3.02
C TYR A 343 -8.58 22.97 1.56
N LEU A 344 -8.11 21.94 0.84
CA LEU A 344 -8.52 21.67 -0.54
C LEU A 344 -10.02 21.38 -0.65
N ILE A 345 -10.59 20.62 0.30
CA ILE A 345 -12.04 20.39 0.36
C ILE A 345 -12.81 21.70 0.55
N LYS A 346 -12.29 22.63 1.37
CA LYS A 346 -12.94 23.92 1.63
C LYS A 346 -12.81 24.91 0.47
N ILE A 347 -11.62 25.03 -0.11
CA ILE A 347 -11.29 26.09 -1.08
C ILE A 347 -11.62 25.64 -2.51
N VAL A 348 -11.23 24.42 -2.90
CA VAL A 348 -11.40 23.90 -4.28
C VAL A 348 -11.93 22.46 -4.26
N PRO A 349 -13.15 22.20 -3.73
CA PRO A 349 -13.68 20.84 -3.56
C PRO A 349 -13.75 20.03 -4.85
N ALA A 350 -13.97 20.69 -5.99
CA ALA A 350 -13.97 20.03 -7.30
C ALA A 350 -12.59 19.44 -7.64
N PHE A 351 -11.52 20.17 -7.32
CA PHE A 351 -10.15 19.69 -7.53
C PHE A 351 -9.83 18.53 -6.58
N TYR A 352 -10.15 18.64 -5.29
CA TYR A 352 -9.95 17.54 -4.35
C TYR A 352 -10.68 16.25 -4.78
N ARG A 353 -11.94 16.36 -5.23
CA ARG A 353 -12.69 15.22 -5.79
C ARG A 353 -11.98 14.55 -6.95
N LEU A 354 -11.30 15.32 -7.79
CA LEU A 354 -10.56 14.79 -8.92
C LEU A 354 -9.25 14.13 -8.46
N LEU A 355 -8.54 14.71 -7.48
CA LEU A 355 -7.34 14.11 -6.88
C LEU A 355 -7.61 12.81 -6.15
N THR A 356 -8.78 12.65 -5.53
CA THR A 356 -9.15 11.44 -4.75
C THR A 356 -10.16 10.53 -5.46
N GLY A 357 -10.59 10.90 -6.66
CA GLY A 357 -11.53 10.10 -7.44
C GLY A 357 -12.93 10.01 -6.82
N GLY A 358 -13.36 11.08 -6.14
CA GLY A 358 -14.67 11.24 -5.51
C GLY A 358 -14.76 10.73 -4.08
N ARG A 359 -13.63 10.36 -3.44
CA ARG A 359 -13.57 9.96 -2.03
C ARG A 359 -13.42 11.23 -1.18
N ILE A 360 -14.53 11.72 -0.64
CA ILE A 360 -14.58 12.85 0.30
C ILE A 360 -14.93 12.35 1.69
#